data_AF-A0A2N0X514-F1
#
_entry.id   AF-A0A2N0X514-F1
#
_cell.length_a   1.000
_cell.length_b   1.000
_cell.length_c   1.000
_cell.angle_alpha   90.00
_cell.angle_beta   90.00
_cell.angle_gamma   90.00
#
_symmetry.space_group_name_H-M   'P 1'
#
loop_
_entity.id
_entity.type
_entity.pdbx_description
1 polymer ?
#
loop_
_entity_poly.entity_id
_entity_poly.type
_entity_poly.pdbx_seq_one_letter_code
_entity_poly.pdbx_strand_id
1 'polypeptide(L)'
;MPDTTDEGLALLVRQAEAMEAAHKLATALCNTQMVPQVFRGKPDDAAAAILYGAELGLKPQQALQQVFVVHGQPAIYARTMAGLLKAKGYTFETVESTDESVTVTGTSPRGETETSTWTIDRAKKAGYTSNKKYTSDPQAMLYAKALSEVCRKLAPDVLLGIRYTAEDLELEQRPVKATAKRMDGQGQERGADAVRAALEA
;
A
#
# COMPACT_ATOMS: atom_id res chain seq x y z
N MET A 1 -9.80 -3.56 40.21
CA MET A 1 -9.82 -3.87 38.76
C MET A 1 -8.55 -3.29 38.17
N PRO A 2 -7.87 -3.93 37.20
CA PRO A 2 -6.76 -3.29 36.51
C PRO A 2 -7.26 -1.96 35.91
N ASP A 3 -6.49 -0.90 36.11
CA ASP A 3 -6.82 0.45 35.64
C ASP A 3 -6.54 0.53 34.14
N THR A 4 -7.58 0.31 33.35
CA THR A 4 -7.51 0.26 31.89
C THR A 4 -7.05 1.58 31.27
N THR A 5 -7.17 2.70 31.98
CA THR A 5 -6.68 4.01 31.51
C THR A 5 -5.16 4.13 31.61
N ASP A 6 -4.55 3.64 32.69
CA ASP A 6 -3.09 3.66 32.87
C ASP A 6 -2.39 2.68 31.90
N GLU A 7 -2.99 1.52 31.65
CA GLU A 7 -2.47 0.55 30.67
C GLU A 7 -2.46 1.11 29.24
N GLY A 8 -3.52 1.82 28.85
CA GLY A 8 -3.62 2.47 27.55
C GLY A 8 -2.59 3.58 27.37
N LEU A 9 -2.39 4.41 28.39
CA LEU A 9 -1.37 5.47 28.35
C LEU A 9 0.05 4.89 28.26
N ALA A 10 0.33 3.84 29.04
CA ALA A 10 1.63 3.16 28.99
C ALA A 10 1.91 2.54 27.61
N LEU A 11 0.89 1.99 26.95
CA LEU A 11 1.00 1.49 25.57
C LEU A 11 1.36 2.60 24.59
N LEU A 12 0.70 3.76 24.68
CA LEU A 12 0.97 4.91 23.80
C LEU A 12 2.41 5.41 23.95
N VAL A 13 2.93 5.47 25.18
CA VAL A 13 4.33 5.86 25.44
C VAL A 13 5.29 4.88 24.77
N ARG A 14 5.08 3.57 24.94
CA ARG A 14 5.91 2.54 24.29
C ARG A 14 5.83 2.61 22.76
N GLN A 15 4.66 2.91 22.22
CA GLN A 15 4.49 3.09 20.78
C GLN A 15 5.23 4.34 20.27
N ALA A 16 5.23 5.44 21.02
CA ALA A 16 6.00 6.64 20.68
C ALA A 16 7.51 6.35 20.66
N GLU A 17 8.03 5.62 21.65
CA GLU A 17 9.43 5.18 21.68
C GLU A 17 9.76 4.26 20.48
N ALA A 18 8.87 3.32 20.15
CA ALA A 18 9.03 2.45 18.99
C ALA A 18 9.02 3.24 17.68
N MET A 19 8.17 4.26 17.57
CA MET A 19 8.12 5.16 16.41
C MET A 19 9.42 5.96 16.27
N GLU A 20 9.99 6.45 17.37
CA GLU A 20 11.29 7.13 17.34
C GLU A 20 12.42 6.21 16.86
N ALA A 21 12.45 4.96 17.36
CA ALA A 21 13.40 3.96 16.89
C ALA A 21 13.22 3.62 15.40
N ALA A 22 11.98 3.45 14.95
CA ALA A 22 11.65 3.22 13.55
C ALA A 22 12.10 4.39 12.67
N HIS A 23 11.94 5.63 13.12
CA HIS A 23 12.37 6.83 12.41
C HIS A 23 13.89 6.92 12.25
N LYS A 24 14.64 6.58 13.30
CA LYS A 24 16.12 6.49 13.24
C LYS A 24 16.57 5.49 12.18
N LEU A 25 15.94 4.30 12.14
CA LEU A 25 16.21 3.29 11.12
C LEU A 25 15.82 3.77 9.72
N ALA A 26 14.63 4.36 9.58
CA ALA A 26 14.13 4.89 8.32
C ALA A 26 15.06 5.95 7.74
N THR A 27 15.53 6.89 8.57
CA THR A 27 16.46 7.96 8.16
C THR A 27 17.74 7.40 7.57
N ALA A 28 18.32 6.36 8.17
CA ALA A 28 19.50 5.70 7.63
C ALA A 28 19.18 4.95 6.32
N LEU A 29 18.10 4.17 6.31
CA LEU A 29 17.75 3.29 5.19
C LEU A 29 17.33 4.07 3.93
N CYS A 30 16.61 5.18 4.08
CA CYS A 30 16.09 5.99 2.96
C CYS A 30 17.17 6.62 2.09
N ASN A 31 18.42 6.66 2.56
CA ASN A 31 19.59 7.13 1.81
C ASN A 31 20.26 6.03 1.00
N THR A 32 19.79 4.78 1.09
CA THR A 32 20.36 3.63 0.39
C THR A 32 19.59 3.31 -0.88
N GLN A 33 20.27 2.72 -1.86
CA GLN A 33 19.61 2.23 -3.08
C GLN A 33 18.72 1.00 -2.84
N MET A 34 18.89 0.33 -1.69
CA MET A 34 18.15 -0.86 -1.32
C MET A 34 16.72 -0.55 -0.85
N VAL A 35 16.38 0.72 -0.59
CA VAL A 35 15.02 1.14 -0.26
C VAL A 35 14.22 1.49 -1.52
N PRO A 36 12.94 1.06 -1.62
CA PRO A 36 12.09 1.39 -2.76
C PRO A 36 11.96 2.90 -2.98
N GLN A 37 11.85 3.30 -4.25
CA GLN A 37 11.84 4.71 -4.65
C GLN A 37 10.74 5.55 -3.96
N VAL A 38 9.62 4.92 -3.58
CA VAL A 38 8.50 5.59 -2.88
C VAL A 38 8.91 6.15 -1.51
N PHE A 39 9.89 5.53 -0.85
CA PHE A 39 10.39 5.88 0.48
C PHE A 39 11.71 6.67 0.46
N ARG A 40 12.41 6.74 -0.68
CA ARG A 40 13.69 7.47 -0.76
C ARG A 40 13.52 8.95 -0.44
N GLY A 41 14.33 9.45 0.48
CA GLY A 41 14.24 10.81 1.00
C GLY A 41 12.96 11.10 1.79
N LYS A 42 12.19 10.07 2.19
CA LYS A 42 10.95 10.21 2.96
C LYS A 42 10.99 9.34 4.23
N PRO A 43 11.79 9.74 5.23
CA PRO A 43 11.97 8.96 6.45
C PRO A 43 10.67 8.78 7.23
N ASP A 44 9.74 9.73 7.19
CA ASP A 44 8.48 9.65 7.94
C ASP A 44 7.56 8.56 7.38
N ASP A 45 7.36 8.51 6.07
CA ASP A 45 6.60 7.46 5.37
C ASP A 45 7.24 6.08 5.62
N ALA A 46 8.57 6.02 5.58
CA ALA A 46 9.34 4.81 5.82
C ALA A 46 9.24 4.34 7.28
N ALA A 47 9.25 5.26 8.25
CA ALA A 47 9.09 4.95 9.66
C ALA A 47 7.71 4.35 9.94
N ALA A 48 6.66 4.94 9.35
CA ALA A 48 5.31 4.40 9.45
C ALA A 48 5.21 2.98 8.85
N ALA A 49 5.81 2.75 7.69
CA ALA A 49 5.87 1.42 7.08
C ALA A 49 6.65 0.40 7.93
N ILE A 50 7.78 0.81 8.54
CA ILE A 50 8.57 -0.04 9.45
C ILE A 50 7.77 -0.40 10.70
N LEU A 51 7.12 0.57 11.33
CA LEU A 51 6.32 0.36 12.53
C LEU A 51 5.18 -0.62 12.24
N TYR A 52 4.44 -0.38 11.15
CA TYR A 52 3.37 -1.27 10.71
C TYR A 52 3.87 -2.69 10.39
N GLY A 53 5.00 -2.79 9.67
CA GLY A 53 5.61 -4.07 9.38
C GLY A 53 6.08 -4.80 10.63
N ALA A 54 6.57 -4.09 11.65
CA ALA A 54 6.98 -4.70 12.91
C ALA A 54 5.80 -5.34 13.65
N GLU A 55 4.61 -4.73 13.62
CA GLU A 55 3.39 -5.32 14.18
C GLU A 55 2.98 -6.61 13.47
N LEU A 56 3.28 -6.72 12.16
CA LEU A 56 3.12 -7.95 11.38
C LEU A 56 4.26 -8.97 11.61
N GLY A 57 5.29 -8.62 12.37
CA GLY A 57 6.48 -9.45 12.60
C GLY A 57 7.54 -9.37 11.50
N LEU A 58 7.50 -8.34 10.65
CA LEU A 58 8.52 -8.08 9.63
C LEU A 58 9.70 -7.30 10.20
N LYS A 59 10.90 -7.60 9.70
CA LYS A 59 12.09 -6.76 9.97
C LYS A 59 12.00 -5.44 9.21
N PRO A 60 12.68 -4.37 9.65
CA PRO A 60 12.61 -3.05 9.02
C PRO A 60 12.84 -3.06 7.50
N GLN A 61 13.88 -3.76 7.02
CA GLN A 61 14.14 -3.85 5.58
C GLN A 61 13.04 -4.59 4.82
N GLN A 62 12.43 -5.62 5.45
CA GLN A 62 11.32 -6.36 4.85
C GLN A 62 10.06 -5.48 4.82
N ALA A 63 9.77 -4.76 5.90
CA ALA A 63 8.65 -3.85 5.98
C ALA A 63 8.68 -2.81 4.85
N LEU A 64 9.82 -2.15 4.64
CA LEU A 64 9.99 -1.18 3.54
C LEU A 64 9.81 -1.78 2.14
N GLN A 65 10.02 -3.08 1.97
CA GLN A 65 9.87 -3.77 0.69
C GLN A 65 8.46 -4.31 0.47
N GLN A 66 7.71 -4.57 1.54
CA GLN A 66 6.46 -5.32 1.49
C GLN A 66 5.23 -4.50 1.89
N VAL A 67 5.39 -3.38 2.60
CA VAL A 67 4.31 -2.51 3.09
C VAL A 67 4.18 -1.28 2.20
N PHE A 68 2.96 -1.00 1.77
CA PHE A 68 2.61 0.10 0.87
C PHE A 68 1.36 0.84 1.37
N VAL A 69 1.12 2.03 0.85
CA VAL A 69 -0.05 2.86 1.19
C VAL A 69 -1.00 2.92 -0.01
N VAL A 70 -2.23 2.45 0.16
CA VAL A 70 -3.36 2.50 -0.80
C VAL A 70 -4.44 3.40 -0.23
N HIS A 71 -4.71 4.53 -0.87
CA HIS A 71 -5.76 5.46 -0.41
C HIS A 71 -5.65 5.79 1.09
N GLY A 72 -4.43 5.97 1.59
CA GLY A 72 -4.17 6.26 3.01
C GLY A 72 -4.30 5.05 3.95
N GLN A 73 -4.36 3.82 3.43
CA GLN A 73 -4.44 2.58 4.20
C GLN A 73 -3.23 1.67 3.90
N PRO A 74 -2.69 0.96 4.89
CA PRO A 74 -1.62 0.01 4.65
C PRO A 74 -2.10 -1.19 3.83
N ALA A 75 -1.23 -1.65 2.94
CA ALA A 75 -1.38 -2.89 2.18
C ALA A 75 -0.05 -3.64 2.11
N ILE A 76 -0.16 -4.96 1.94
CA ILE A 76 0.97 -5.84 1.67
C ILE A 76 0.65 -6.74 0.47
N TYR A 77 1.67 -7.28 -0.16
CA TYR A 77 1.48 -8.24 -1.25
C TYR A 77 0.80 -9.53 -0.77
N ALA A 78 0.03 -10.17 -1.65
CA ALA A 78 -0.64 -11.44 -1.37
C ALA A 78 0.34 -12.53 -0.90
N ARG A 79 1.50 -12.60 -1.56
CA ARG A 79 2.59 -13.52 -1.18
C ARG A 79 3.15 -13.24 0.22
N THR A 80 3.12 -11.98 0.67
CA THR A 80 3.58 -11.59 1.99
C THR A 80 2.58 -12.04 3.05
N MET A 81 1.27 -11.88 2.79
CA MET A 81 0.23 -12.45 3.64
C MET A 81 0.45 -13.97 3.82
N ALA A 82 0.59 -14.69 2.71
CA ALA A 82 0.81 -16.14 2.76
C ALA A 82 2.12 -16.52 3.46
N GLY A 83 3.20 -15.76 3.26
CA GLY A 83 4.48 -16.01 3.95
C GLY A 83 4.38 -15.86 5.46
N LEU A 84 3.71 -14.80 5.93
CA LEU A 84 3.46 -14.56 7.36
C LEU A 84 2.61 -15.68 7.97
N LEU A 85 1.57 -16.12 7.26
CA LEU A 85 0.71 -17.20 7.73
C LEU A 85 1.41 -18.56 7.68
N LYS A 86 2.20 -18.86 6.63
CA LYS A 86 3.00 -20.09 6.56
C LYS A 86 3.99 -20.20 7.74
N ALA A 87 4.60 -19.08 8.14
CA ALA A 87 5.47 -19.05 9.32
C ALA A 87 4.73 -19.39 10.63
N LYS A 88 3.40 -19.28 10.65
CA LYS A 88 2.51 -19.65 11.76
C LYS A 88 1.84 -21.02 11.58
N GLY A 89 2.26 -21.80 10.58
CA GLY A 89 1.77 -23.16 10.33
C GLY A 89 0.57 -23.28 9.40
N TYR A 90 0.15 -22.20 8.73
CA TYR A 90 -0.90 -22.28 7.70
C TYR A 90 -0.35 -22.92 6.43
N THR A 91 -1.19 -23.64 5.70
CA THR A 91 -0.87 -24.20 4.39
C THR A 91 -1.76 -23.60 3.31
N PHE A 92 -1.27 -23.57 2.08
CA PHE A 92 -2.01 -23.05 0.93
C PHE A 92 -1.73 -23.94 -0.29
N GLU A 93 -2.80 -24.28 -1.01
CA GLU A 93 -2.79 -25.11 -2.20
C GLU A 93 -3.50 -24.38 -3.34
N THR A 94 -2.90 -24.40 -4.52
CA THR A 94 -3.55 -23.91 -5.75
C THR A 94 -4.26 -25.09 -6.40
N VAL A 95 -5.59 -25.06 -6.39
CA VAL A 95 -6.44 -26.13 -6.94
C VAL A 95 -6.58 -25.98 -8.45
N GLU A 96 -6.67 -24.74 -8.93
CA GLU A 96 -6.82 -24.41 -10.34
C GLU A 96 -6.07 -23.12 -10.63
N SER A 97 -5.38 -23.04 -11.78
CA SER A 97 -4.77 -21.80 -12.26
C SER A 97 -4.83 -21.73 -13.77
N THR A 98 -5.71 -20.87 -14.29
CA THR A 98 -5.87 -20.55 -15.71
C THR A 98 -6.01 -19.05 -15.90
N ASP A 99 -5.91 -18.58 -17.15
CA ASP A 99 -6.11 -17.16 -17.48
C ASP A 99 -7.53 -16.67 -17.17
N GLU A 100 -8.50 -17.58 -17.05
CA GLU A 100 -9.91 -17.26 -16.81
C GLU A 100 -10.34 -17.43 -15.35
N SER A 101 -9.69 -18.34 -14.62
CA SER A 101 -10.08 -18.74 -13.27
C SER A 101 -8.88 -19.26 -12.46
N VAL A 102 -8.76 -18.79 -11.22
CA VAL A 102 -7.81 -19.32 -10.24
C VAL A 102 -8.55 -19.67 -8.95
N THR A 103 -8.28 -20.87 -8.42
CA THR A 103 -8.83 -21.35 -7.16
C THR A 103 -7.71 -21.68 -6.18
N VAL A 104 -7.76 -21.10 -4.99
CA VAL A 104 -6.81 -21.33 -3.89
C VAL A 104 -7.56 -21.82 -2.67
N THR A 105 -7.02 -22.84 -2.02
CA THR A 105 -7.47 -23.34 -0.71
C THR A 105 -6.38 -23.10 0.31
N GLY A 106 -6.75 -22.60 1.49
CA GLY A 106 -5.86 -22.48 2.64
C GLY A 106 -6.40 -23.25 3.82
N THR A 107 -5.49 -23.79 4.63
CA THR A 107 -5.84 -24.51 5.86
C THR A 107 -5.07 -23.92 7.03
N SER A 108 -5.79 -23.63 8.12
CA SER A 108 -5.21 -23.14 9.36
C SER A 108 -4.54 -24.28 10.15
N PRO A 109 -3.62 -23.97 11.09
CA PRO A 109 -3.05 -24.97 11.99
C PRO A 109 -4.09 -25.71 12.83
N ARG A 110 -5.31 -25.16 12.94
CA ARG A 110 -6.44 -25.74 13.67
C ARG A 110 -7.33 -26.63 12.80
N GLY A 111 -7.02 -26.75 11.51
CA GLY A 111 -7.77 -27.55 10.54
C GLY A 111 -8.92 -26.82 9.85
N GLU A 112 -9.12 -25.53 10.12
CA GLU A 112 -10.12 -24.71 9.42
C GLU A 112 -9.67 -24.49 7.98
N THR A 113 -10.54 -24.74 7.01
CA THR A 113 -10.20 -24.64 5.59
C THR A 113 -11.06 -23.58 4.93
N GLU A 114 -10.44 -22.76 4.08
CA GLU A 114 -11.11 -21.73 3.30
C GLU A 114 -10.67 -21.83 1.84
N THR A 115 -11.63 -21.76 0.92
CA THR A 115 -11.39 -21.81 -0.52
C THR A 115 -11.93 -20.54 -1.18
N SER A 116 -11.17 -19.97 -2.10
CA SER A 116 -11.61 -18.85 -2.93
C SER A 116 -11.29 -19.08 -4.39
N THR A 117 -12.30 -18.87 -5.23
CA THR A 117 -12.18 -18.86 -6.69
C THR A 117 -12.36 -17.44 -7.20
N TRP A 118 -11.39 -16.98 -7.99
CA TRP A 118 -11.43 -15.71 -8.69
C TRP A 118 -11.40 -15.93 -10.19
N THR A 119 -12.48 -15.52 -10.86
CA THR A 119 -12.57 -15.52 -12.31
C THR A 119 -12.29 -14.13 -12.88
N ILE A 120 -11.89 -14.08 -14.14
CA ILE A 120 -11.67 -12.82 -14.84
C ILE A 120 -12.95 -11.98 -14.90
N ASP A 121 -14.12 -12.61 -15.03
CA ASP A 121 -15.41 -11.89 -15.05
C ASP A 121 -15.79 -11.33 -13.68
N ARG A 122 -15.46 -12.05 -12.59
CA ARG A 122 -15.58 -11.50 -11.23
C ARG A 122 -14.65 -10.30 -11.05
N ALA A 123 -13.41 -10.38 -11.55
CA ALA A 123 -12.45 -9.28 -11.51
C ALA A 123 -12.93 -8.06 -12.31
N LYS A 124 -13.55 -8.26 -13.48
CA LYS A 124 -14.17 -7.19 -14.28
C LYS A 124 -15.31 -6.51 -13.53
N LYS A 125 -16.24 -7.30 -12.96
CA LYS A 125 -17.36 -6.77 -12.16
C LYS A 125 -16.89 -5.98 -10.95
N ALA A 126 -15.77 -6.37 -10.35
CA ALA A 126 -15.15 -5.68 -9.22
C ALA A 126 -14.26 -4.49 -9.63
N GLY A 127 -14.07 -4.23 -10.93
CA GLY A 127 -13.30 -3.10 -11.44
C GLY A 127 -11.78 -3.24 -11.40
N TYR A 128 -11.24 -4.45 -11.14
CA TYR A 128 -9.79 -4.65 -11.02
C TYR A 128 -9.05 -4.73 -12.36
N THR A 129 -9.75 -5.08 -13.44
CA THR A 129 -9.15 -5.33 -14.76
C THR A 129 -8.71 -4.05 -15.49
N SER A 130 -8.83 -2.87 -14.88
CA SER A 130 -8.21 -1.65 -15.38
C SER A 130 -6.68 -1.66 -15.21
N ASN A 131 -6.16 -2.46 -14.27
CA ASN A 131 -4.72 -2.75 -14.22
C ASN A 131 -4.33 -3.61 -15.43
N LYS A 132 -3.41 -3.08 -16.25
CA LYS A 132 -2.90 -3.75 -17.47
C LYS A 132 -2.31 -5.14 -17.21
N LYS A 133 -1.90 -5.44 -15.97
CA LYS A 133 -1.44 -6.78 -15.60
C LYS A 133 -2.51 -7.86 -15.74
N TYR A 134 -3.79 -7.53 -15.61
CA TYR A 134 -4.86 -8.49 -15.90
C TYR A 134 -4.91 -8.90 -17.38
N THR A 135 -4.27 -8.14 -18.28
CA THR A 135 -4.12 -8.52 -19.69
C THR A 135 -2.80 -9.24 -19.95
N SER A 136 -1.70 -8.81 -19.32
CA SER A 136 -0.37 -9.41 -19.58
C SER A 136 -0.07 -10.66 -18.76
N ASP A 137 -0.65 -10.77 -17.55
CA ASP A 137 -0.45 -11.87 -16.60
C ASP A 137 -1.73 -12.09 -15.75
N PRO A 138 -2.84 -12.51 -16.38
CA PRO A 138 -4.11 -12.70 -15.68
C PRO A 138 -4.02 -13.74 -14.56
N GLN A 139 -3.26 -14.83 -14.75
CA GLN A 139 -3.09 -15.88 -13.75
C GLN A 139 -2.51 -15.36 -12.44
N ALA A 140 -1.40 -14.61 -12.49
CA ALA A 140 -0.81 -14.08 -11.26
C ALA A 140 -1.75 -13.09 -10.55
N MET A 141 -2.47 -12.28 -11.31
CA MET A 141 -3.42 -11.31 -10.76
C MET A 141 -4.63 -11.98 -10.10
N LEU A 142 -5.21 -13.00 -10.74
CA LEU A 142 -6.30 -13.79 -10.17
C LEU A 142 -5.84 -14.60 -8.96
N TYR A 143 -4.63 -15.17 -9.01
CA TYR A 143 -4.01 -15.86 -7.88
C TYR A 143 -3.84 -14.96 -6.67
N ALA A 144 -3.32 -13.73 -6.85
CA ALA A 144 -3.18 -12.77 -5.76
C ALA A 144 -4.52 -12.48 -5.08
N LYS A 145 -5.60 -12.35 -5.87
CA LYS A 145 -6.96 -12.12 -5.34
C LYS A 145 -7.48 -13.32 -4.56
N ALA A 146 -7.39 -14.52 -5.12
CA ALA A 146 -7.84 -15.75 -4.46
C ALA A 146 -7.06 -15.98 -3.16
N LEU A 147 -5.73 -15.89 -3.22
CA LEU A 147 -4.86 -16.08 -2.07
C LEU A 147 -5.17 -15.07 -0.96
N SER A 148 -5.26 -13.79 -1.27
CA SER A 148 -5.52 -12.77 -0.24
C SER A 148 -6.90 -12.85 0.36
N GLU A 149 -7.92 -13.25 -0.40
CA GLU A 149 -9.25 -13.51 0.16
C GLU A 149 -9.19 -14.66 1.17
N VAL A 150 -8.52 -15.77 0.84
CA VAL A 150 -8.32 -16.90 1.76
C VAL A 150 -7.53 -16.46 3.01
N CYS A 151 -6.41 -15.75 2.85
CA CYS A 151 -5.60 -15.29 3.97
C CYS A 151 -6.39 -14.38 4.93
N ARG A 152 -7.21 -13.46 4.40
CA ARG A 152 -8.03 -12.55 5.22
C ARG A 152 -9.17 -13.26 5.95
N LYS A 153 -9.76 -14.31 5.36
CA LYS A 153 -10.81 -15.09 6.02
C LYS A 153 -10.23 -15.95 7.15
N LEU A 154 -9.09 -16.61 6.91
CA LEU A 154 -8.48 -17.53 7.87
C LEU A 154 -7.81 -16.82 9.05
N ALA A 155 -7.20 -15.66 8.84
CA ALA A 155 -6.37 -15.01 9.85
C ALA A 155 -6.47 -13.48 9.83
N PRO A 156 -7.68 -12.89 9.99
CA PRO A 156 -7.88 -11.45 9.98
C PRO A 156 -7.14 -10.74 11.12
N ASP A 157 -6.99 -11.41 12.26
CA ASP A 157 -6.28 -10.96 13.46
C ASP A 157 -4.77 -10.86 13.19
N VAL A 158 -4.19 -11.86 12.54
CA VAL A 158 -2.75 -11.87 12.19
C VAL A 158 -2.42 -10.79 11.17
N LEU A 159 -3.34 -10.51 10.25
CA LEU A 159 -3.15 -9.51 9.20
C LEU A 159 -3.57 -8.10 9.62
N LEU A 160 -3.89 -7.86 10.90
CA LEU A 160 -4.30 -6.53 11.40
C LEU A 160 -5.45 -5.90 10.59
N GLY A 161 -6.33 -6.72 10.02
CA GLY A 161 -7.43 -6.26 9.18
C GLY A 161 -7.05 -5.65 7.83
N ILE A 162 -5.86 -5.92 7.27
CA ILE A 162 -5.45 -5.43 5.95
C ILE A 162 -6.49 -5.77 4.89
N ARG A 163 -7.10 -4.74 4.31
CA ARG A 163 -8.17 -4.87 3.30
C ARG A 163 -7.66 -4.93 1.87
N TYR A 164 -6.52 -4.30 1.59
CA TYR A 164 -5.98 -4.15 0.25
C TYR A 164 -4.73 -4.99 0.05
N THR A 165 -4.54 -5.46 -1.17
CA THR A 165 -3.30 -6.07 -1.62
C THR A 165 -2.47 -5.03 -2.35
N ALA A 166 -1.15 -5.11 -2.25
CA ALA A 166 -0.29 -4.21 -3.02
C ALA A 166 -0.40 -4.45 -4.54
N GLU A 167 -0.83 -5.63 -4.98
CA GLU A 167 -1.21 -5.91 -6.36
C GLU A 167 -2.38 -5.03 -6.84
N ASP A 168 -3.19 -4.51 -5.91
CA ASP A 168 -4.30 -3.58 -6.19
C ASP A 168 -3.79 -2.15 -6.38
N LEU A 169 -2.62 -1.80 -5.84
CA LEU A 169 -2.02 -0.47 -5.98
C LEU A 169 -1.52 -0.18 -7.39
N GLU A 170 -1.16 -1.21 -8.14
CA GLU A 170 -0.66 -1.05 -9.51
C GLU A 170 -1.74 -0.53 -10.48
N LEU A 171 -2.94 -0.26 -9.97
CA LEU A 171 -3.95 0.61 -10.57
C LEU A 171 -3.43 2.06 -10.81
N GLU A 172 -2.42 2.52 -10.07
CA GLU A 172 -1.89 3.87 -10.26
C GLU A 172 -0.76 3.91 -11.31
N GLN A 173 -1.11 4.35 -12.52
CA GLN A 173 -0.19 5.22 -13.24
C GLN A 173 0.13 6.37 -12.28
N ARG A 174 1.41 6.49 -11.88
CA ARG A 174 1.92 7.66 -11.15
C ARG A 174 1.26 8.91 -11.76
N PRO A 175 0.61 9.80 -10.98
CA PRO A 175 0.03 10.99 -11.55
C PRO A 175 1.13 11.74 -12.32
N VAL A 176 0.94 11.88 -13.63
CA VAL A 176 1.79 12.73 -14.46
C VAL A 176 1.67 14.12 -13.85
N LYS A 177 2.72 14.58 -13.18
CA LYS A 177 2.80 15.98 -12.73
C LYS A 177 2.76 16.84 -13.98
N ALA A 178 1.58 17.33 -14.36
CA ALA A 178 1.43 18.30 -15.43
C ALA A 178 2.01 19.62 -14.91
N THR A 179 3.20 19.97 -15.39
CA THR A 179 3.81 21.28 -15.10
C THR A 179 3.07 22.31 -15.96
N ALA A 180 2.09 23.00 -15.38
CA ALA A 180 1.48 24.15 -16.03
C ALA A 180 2.42 25.36 -15.90
N LYS A 181 3.04 25.77 -17.00
CA LYS A 181 3.72 27.07 -17.07
C LYS A 181 2.66 28.13 -17.33
N ARG A 182 2.37 29.01 -16.36
CA ARG A 182 1.60 30.22 -16.64
C ARG A 182 2.38 31.05 -17.65
N MET A 183 1.81 31.27 -18.82
CA MET A 183 2.22 32.35 -19.70
C MET A 183 1.38 33.56 -19.30
N ASP A 184 1.91 34.36 -18.37
CA ASP A 184 1.35 35.69 -18.16
C ASP A 184 1.58 36.46 -19.46
N GLY A 185 0.48 36.85 -20.10
CA GLY A 185 0.50 37.61 -21.34
C GLY A 185 1.32 38.88 -21.14
N GLN A 186 2.15 39.19 -22.15
CA GLN A 186 2.94 40.41 -22.19
C GLN A 186 2.05 41.60 -21.83
N GLY A 187 2.39 42.27 -20.73
CA GLY A 187 1.72 43.48 -20.27
C GLY A 187 1.69 44.49 -21.42
N GLN A 188 0.49 44.75 -21.92
CA GLN A 188 0.24 45.87 -22.79
C GLN A 188 0.32 47.13 -21.93
N GLU A 189 1.51 47.73 -21.86
CA GLU A 189 1.72 49.07 -21.33
C GLU A 189 0.90 50.06 -22.17
N ARG A 190 -0.35 50.25 -21.77
CA ARG A 190 -1.21 51.35 -22.21
C ARG A 190 -1.90 51.90 -20.99
N GLY A 191 -1.33 52.96 -20.40
CA GLY A 191 -2.07 53.71 -19.39
C GLY A 191 -1.23 54.49 -18.40
N ALA A 192 -0.41 55.42 -18.87
CA ALA A 192 0.00 56.57 -18.04
C ALA A 192 0.28 57.80 -18.91
N ASP A 193 0.99 57.63 -20.03
CA ASP A 193 1.37 58.76 -20.90
C ASP A 193 0.21 59.28 -21.77
N ALA A 194 -0.73 58.41 -22.16
CA ALA A 194 -1.89 58.80 -22.96
C ALA A 194 -2.92 59.66 -22.19
N VAL A 195 -2.96 59.57 -20.86
CA VAL A 195 -3.89 60.35 -20.03
C VAL A 195 -3.34 61.77 -19.79
N ARG A 196 -2.01 61.91 -19.71
CA ARG A 196 -1.37 63.21 -19.49
C ARG A 196 -1.43 64.12 -20.73
N ALA A 197 -1.39 63.55 -21.93
CA ALA A 197 -1.50 64.29 -23.19
C ALA A 197 -2.92 64.85 -23.49
N ALA A 198 -3.96 64.38 -22.79
CA ALA A 198 -5.35 64.82 -23.01
C ALA A 198 -5.80 65.96 -22.06
N LEU A 199 -4.95 66.35 -21.09
CA LEU A 199 -5.25 67.41 -20.12
C LEU A 199 -4.53 68.74 -20.40
N GLU A 200 -3.65 68.78 -21.41
CA GLU A 200 -2.93 69.99 -21.84
C GLU A 200 -3.33 70.48 -23.25
N ALA A 201 -4.43 69.97 -23.81
CA ALA A 201 -5.01 70.38 -25.10
C ALA A 201 -6.33 71.12 -24.94
#